data_AF-A0A7V1M5Q9-F1
#
_entry.id   AF-A0A7V1M5Q9-F1
#
_cell.length_a   1.000
_cell.length_b   1.000
_cell.length_c   1.000
_cell.angle_alpha   90.00
_cell.angle_beta   90.00
_cell.angle_gamma   90.00
#
_symmetry.space_group_name_H-M   'P 1'
#
loop_
_entity.id
_entity.type
_entity.pdbx_description
1 polymer ?
#
loop_
_entity_poly.entity_id
_entity_poly.type
_entity_poly.pdbx_seq_one_letter_code
_entity_poly.pdbx_strand_id
1 'polypeptide(L)'
;MAVVSGQSGAKSRVRNCAIALFAFANVLAMALAQNYKEAEVKAAFLYHFTGYIEWPASAFESNSSPFVIGVLGKSEVHSSLQSVVRGKNWHGRAFVVKRVDTAKEMRECHVLFVAGAEAKRLPQILEILDDAPVLTVGESEGFAQKGGMINFFIEQNRVRFEINPDAAKRAHLTISSKLLNLARVVRQ
;
A
#
# COMPACT_ATOMS: atom_id res chain seq x y z
N MET A 1 59.83 29.30 -37.54
CA MET A 1 59.60 29.32 -36.08
C MET A 1 58.26 30.01 -35.82
N ALA A 2 57.23 29.25 -35.46
CA ALA A 2 56.11 29.64 -34.58
C ALA A 2 55.26 28.39 -34.34
N VAL A 3 54.93 28.14 -33.08
CA VAL A 3 54.66 26.84 -32.45
C VAL A 3 53.19 26.80 -31.98
N VAL A 4 52.51 25.68 -32.30
CA VAL A 4 51.56 24.88 -31.49
C VAL A 4 50.48 25.65 -30.70
N SER A 5 49.23 25.62 -31.17
CA SER A 5 48.15 24.67 -30.79
C SER A 5 47.35 25.09 -29.55
N GLY A 6 46.11 25.53 -29.78
CA GLY A 6 45.06 25.53 -28.78
C GLY A 6 44.21 24.27 -28.89
N GLN A 7 43.98 23.57 -27.77
CA GLN A 7 42.80 22.73 -27.48
C GLN A 7 42.97 22.04 -26.11
N SER A 8 42.36 22.55 -25.03
CA SER A 8 42.24 21.80 -23.76
C SER A 8 41.08 22.27 -22.86
N GLY A 9 39.84 22.25 -23.37
CA GLY A 9 38.65 22.65 -22.59
C GLY A 9 37.44 21.70 -22.66
N ALA A 10 37.27 20.92 -23.73
CA ALA A 10 36.03 20.17 -23.97
C ALA A 10 36.02 18.75 -23.35
N LYS A 11 37.18 18.11 -23.18
CA LYS A 11 37.26 16.70 -22.77
C LYS A 11 36.96 16.44 -21.28
N SER A 12 37.17 17.42 -20.39
CA SER A 12 36.87 17.26 -18.96
C SER A 12 35.38 17.42 -18.65
N ARG A 13 34.66 18.29 -19.38
CA ARG A 13 33.22 18.51 -19.18
C ARG A 13 32.38 17.29 -19.57
N VAL A 14 32.70 16.63 -20.70
CA VAL A 14 31.97 15.44 -21.17
C VAL A 14 32.20 14.23 -20.24
N ARG A 15 33.42 14.05 -19.72
CA ARG A 15 33.75 12.97 -18.78
C ARG A 15 33.07 13.16 -17.43
N ASN A 16 32.97 14.41 -16.95
CA ASN A 16 32.26 14.70 -15.71
C ASN A 16 30.74 14.53 -15.85
N CYS A 17 30.15 14.85 -17.02
CA CYS A 17 28.73 14.57 -17.29
C CYS A 17 28.42 13.07 -17.32
N ALA A 18 29.28 12.25 -17.93
CA ALA A 18 29.07 10.80 -18.01
C ALA A 18 29.13 10.12 -16.63
N ILE A 19 30.06 10.53 -15.76
CA ILE A 19 30.17 10.01 -14.39
C ILE A 19 28.97 10.45 -13.54
N ALA A 20 28.53 11.70 -13.67
CA ALA A 20 27.35 12.20 -12.97
C ALA A 20 26.05 11.49 -13.42
N LEU A 21 25.90 11.22 -14.72
CA LEU A 21 24.75 10.44 -15.23
C LEU A 21 24.76 9.00 -14.70
N PHE A 22 25.92 8.35 -14.67
CA PHE A 22 26.03 6.97 -14.21
C PHE A 22 25.77 6.85 -12.70
N ALA A 23 26.26 7.81 -11.89
CA ALA A 23 25.97 7.86 -10.46
C ALA A 23 24.47 8.09 -10.18
N PHE A 24 23.82 8.97 -10.94
CA PHE A 24 22.38 9.24 -10.80
C PHE A 24 21.51 8.01 -11.15
N ALA A 25 21.87 7.29 -12.21
CA ALA A 25 21.16 6.06 -12.61
C ALA A 25 21.22 4.97 -11.53
N ASN A 26 22.36 4.81 -10.84
CA ASN A 26 22.53 3.82 -9.77
C ASN A 26 21.70 4.18 -8.53
N VAL A 27 21.63 5.47 -8.16
CA VAL A 27 20.80 5.93 -7.03
C VAL A 27 19.31 5.69 -7.31
N LEU A 28 18.85 5.97 -8.54
CA LEU A 28 17.47 5.73 -8.94
C LEU A 28 17.10 4.24 -8.91
N ALA A 29 17.97 3.37 -9.44
CA ALA A 29 17.74 1.92 -9.43
C ALA A 29 17.64 1.36 -8.00
N MET A 30 18.49 1.82 -7.08
CA MET A 30 18.45 1.38 -5.69
C MET A 30 17.18 1.85 -4.97
N ALA A 31 16.73 3.08 -5.22
CA ALA A 31 15.47 3.59 -4.67
C ALA A 31 14.25 2.81 -5.18
N LEU A 32 14.21 2.49 -6.48
CA LEU A 32 13.15 1.67 -7.07
C LEU A 32 13.14 0.25 -6.49
N ALA A 33 14.30 -0.38 -6.32
CA ALA A 33 14.40 -1.71 -5.74
C ALA A 33 13.95 -1.77 -4.27
N GLN A 34 14.25 -0.73 -3.47
CA GLN A 34 13.78 -0.64 -2.09
C GLN A 34 12.26 -0.47 -2.02
N ASN A 35 11.69 0.42 -2.84
CA ASN A 35 10.24 0.61 -2.94
C ASN A 35 9.52 -0.70 -3.31
N TYR A 36 10.10 -1.50 -4.22
CA TYR A 36 9.52 -2.78 -4.61
C TYR A 36 9.50 -3.79 -3.45
N LYS A 37 10.60 -3.88 -2.70
CA LYS A 37 10.66 -4.75 -1.50
C LYS A 37 9.65 -4.32 -0.43
N GLU A 38 9.49 -3.02 -0.21
CA GLU A 38 8.50 -2.50 0.73
C GLU A 38 7.07 -2.85 0.29
N ALA A 39 6.78 -2.69 -1.01
CA ALA A 39 5.49 -3.03 -1.60
C ALA A 39 5.17 -4.54 -1.49
N GLU A 40 6.15 -5.41 -1.69
CA GLU A 40 6.01 -6.87 -1.49
C GLU A 40 5.65 -7.21 -0.03
N VAL A 41 6.32 -6.59 0.93
CA VAL A 41 6.03 -6.81 2.36
C VAL A 41 4.64 -6.30 2.71
N LYS A 42 4.26 -5.10 2.25
CA LYS A 42 2.90 -4.55 2.46
C LYS A 42 1.82 -5.44 1.82
N ALA A 43 2.04 -5.93 0.61
CA ALA A 43 1.13 -6.85 -0.06
C ALA A 43 0.98 -8.18 0.71
N ALA A 44 2.08 -8.72 1.24
CA ALA A 44 2.04 -9.91 2.08
C ALA A 44 1.23 -9.67 3.37
N PHE A 45 1.41 -8.53 4.03
CA PHE A 45 0.60 -8.15 5.21
C PHE A 45 -0.88 -8.00 4.88
N LEU A 46 -1.23 -7.30 3.79
CA LEU A 46 -2.62 -7.13 3.35
C LEU A 46 -3.31 -8.48 3.13
N TYR A 47 -2.65 -9.42 2.46
CA TYR A 47 -3.13 -10.79 2.35
C TYR A 47 -3.26 -11.46 3.73
N HIS A 48 -2.25 -11.34 4.59
CA HIS A 48 -2.26 -11.96 5.92
C HIS A 48 -3.41 -11.47 6.78
N PHE A 49 -3.71 -10.17 6.79
CA PHE A 49 -4.79 -9.59 7.58
C PHE A 49 -6.14 -10.24 7.28
N THR A 50 -6.37 -10.69 6.04
CA THR A 50 -7.63 -11.37 5.69
C THR A 50 -7.92 -12.62 6.54
N GLY A 51 -6.90 -13.27 7.10
CA GLY A 51 -7.09 -14.41 8.01
C GLY A 51 -7.35 -14.05 9.47
N TYR A 52 -7.32 -12.76 9.82
CA TYR A 52 -7.41 -12.27 11.21
C TYR A 52 -8.53 -11.26 11.44
N ILE A 53 -9.33 -11.01 10.41
CA ILE A 53 -10.47 -10.10 10.43
C ILE A 53 -11.71 -10.94 10.12
N GLU A 54 -12.76 -10.77 10.90
CA GLU A 54 -14.04 -11.39 10.65
C GLU A 54 -14.95 -10.36 9.97
N TRP A 55 -15.45 -10.72 8.78
CA TRP A 55 -16.40 -9.92 8.01
C TRP A 55 -17.84 -10.40 8.28
N PRO A 56 -18.81 -9.49 8.34
CA PRO A 56 -20.23 -9.88 8.40
C PRO A 56 -20.67 -10.52 7.09
N ALA A 57 -21.75 -11.31 7.13
CA ALA A 57 -22.30 -11.94 5.93
C ALA A 57 -22.73 -10.92 4.86
N SER A 58 -23.15 -9.72 5.28
CA SER A 58 -23.52 -8.60 4.40
C SER A 58 -22.37 -8.06 3.55
N ALA A 59 -21.11 -8.41 3.87
CA ALA A 59 -19.95 -8.02 3.06
C ALA A 59 -19.89 -8.77 1.72
N PHE A 60 -20.62 -9.87 1.57
CA PHE A 60 -20.57 -10.73 0.39
C PHE A 60 -21.93 -10.81 -0.30
N GLU A 61 -21.95 -10.58 -1.62
CA GLU A 61 -23.18 -10.72 -2.42
C GLU A 61 -23.72 -12.15 -2.46
N SER A 62 -22.83 -13.16 -2.42
CA SER A 62 -23.21 -14.57 -2.46
C SER A 62 -22.12 -15.45 -1.82
N ASN A 63 -22.32 -16.77 -1.76
CA ASN A 63 -21.28 -17.70 -1.28
C ASN A 63 -20.14 -17.92 -2.28
N SER A 64 -20.34 -17.59 -3.56
CA SER A 64 -19.34 -17.75 -4.61
C SER A 64 -18.69 -16.43 -5.03
N SER A 65 -19.13 -15.30 -4.46
CA SER A 65 -18.52 -14.00 -4.76
C SER A 65 -17.04 -13.98 -4.36
N PRO A 66 -16.17 -13.36 -5.18
CA PRO A 66 -14.74 -13.28 -4.89
C PRO A 66 -14.46 -12.40 -3.67
N PHE A 67 -13.31 -12.62 -3.04
CA PHE A 67 -12.78 -11.70 -2.03
C PHE A 67 -11.97 -10.60 -2.72
N VAL A 68 -12.44 -9.36 -2.63
CA VAL A 68 -11.92 -8.24 -3.41
C VAL A 68 -10.97 -7.37 -2.58
N ILE A 69 -9.74 -7.19 -3.06
CA ILE A 69 -8.75 -6.25 -2.51
C ILE A 69 -8.58 -5.10 -3.49
N GLY A 70 -9.01 -3.90 -3.08
CA GLY A 70 -8.87 -2.67 -3.84
C GLY A 70 -7.57 -1.92 -3.52
N VAL A 71 -6.94 -1.34 -4.52
CA VAL A 71 -5.86 -0.36 -4.37
C VAL A 71 -6.31 0.97 -4.93
N LEU A 72 -6.43 1.97 -4.06
CA LEU A 72 -6.77 3.34 -4.39
C LEU A 72 -5.49 4.17 -4.51
N GLY A 73 -5.30 4.78 -5.68
CA GLY A 73 -4.11 5.57 -6.02
C GLY A 73 -2.99 4.73 -6.66
N LYS A 74 -1.92 5.42 -7.10
CA LYS A 74 -0.76 4.77 -7.73
C LYS A 74 0.16 4.17 -6.67
N SER A 75 0.33 2.85 -6.70
CA SER A 75 1.24 2.13 -5.80
C SER A 75 1.70 0.80 -6.41
N GLU A 76 2.96 0.44 -6.18
CA GLU A 76 3.52 -0.88 -6.54
C GLU A 76 2.90 -2.02 -5.72
N VAL A 77 2.21 -1.70 -4.61
CA VAL A 77 1.48 -2.68 -3.81
C VAL A 77 0.46 -3.45 -4.67
N HIS A 78 -0.12 -2.83 -5.70
CA HIS A 78 -1.05 -3.50 -6.61
C HIS A 78 -0.41 -4.68 -7.35
N SER A 79 0.76 -4.49 -7.98
CA SER A 79 1.44 -5.53 -8.75
C SER A 79 1.99 -6.64 -7.82
N SER A 80 2.52 -6.25 -6.65
CA SER A 80 2.92 -7.20 -5.61
C SER A 80 1.74 -8.02 -5.08
N LEU A 81 0.58 -7.41 -4.82
CA LEU A 81 -0.64 -8.10 -4.37
C LEU A 81 -1.10 -9.14 -5.37
N GLN A 82 -1.16 -8.80 -6.67
CA GLN A 82 -1.54 -9.75 -7.72
C GLN A 82 -0.66 -11.02 -7.69
N SER A 83 0.64 -10.84 -7.45
CA SER A 83 1.58 -11.95 -7.33
C SER A 83 1.35 -12.75 -6.05
N VAL A 84 1.15 -12.08 -4.91
CA VAL A 84 0.94 -12.70 -3.59
C VAL A 84 -0.32 -13.56 -3.54
N VAL A 85 -1.42 -13.14 -4.17
CA VAL A 85 -2.70 -13.85 -4.08
C VAL A 85 -2.92 -14.88 -5.19
N ARG A 86 -2.01 -14.97 -6.16
CA ARG A 86 -2.15 -15.88 -7.31
C ARG A 86 -2.31 -17.33 -6.84
N GLY A 87 -3.40 -17.98 -7.28
CA GLY A 87 -3.72 -19.37 -6.93
C GLY A 87 -4.18 -19.58 -5.49
N LYS A 88 -4.37 -18.51 -4.71
CA LYS A 88 -4.88 -18.57 -3.34
C LYS A 88 -6.38 -18.32 -3.30
N ASN A 89 -7.02 -18.78 -2.22
CA ASN A 89 -8.42 -18.52 -1.93
C ASN A 89 -8.59 -18.13 -0.46
N TRP A 90 -9.69 -17.45 -0.16
CA TRP A 90 -10.13 -17.14 1.18
C TRP A 90 -11.46 -17.85 1.43
N HIS A 91 -11.46 -18.87 2.29
CA HIS A 91 -12.64 -19.72 2.54
C HIS A 91 -13.33 -20.21 1.25
N GLY A 92 -12.55 -20.65 0.25
CA GLY A 92 -13.07 -21.12 -1.03
C GLY A 92 -13.38 -20.02 -2.06
N ARG A 93 -13.29 -18.73 -1.68
CA ARG A 93 -13.47 -17.59 -2.58
C ARG A 93 -12.16 -17.20 -3.24
N ALA A 94 -12.15 -17.04 -4.55
CA ALA A 94 -10.97 -16.53 -5.25
C ALA A 94 -10.67 -15.08 -4.83
N PHE A 95 -9.39 -14.73 -4.76
CA PHE A 95 -8.99 -13.33 -4.59
C PHE A 95 -9.05 -12.58 -5.92
N VAL A 96 -9.57 -11.36 -5.88
CA VAL A 96 -9.52 -10.40 -6.98
C VAL A 96 -8.83 -9.14 -6.48
N VAL A 97 -7.77 -8.70 -7.19
CA VAL A 97 -7.08 -7.44 -6.91
C VAL A 97 -7.43 -6.46 -8.02
N LYS A 98 -7.97 -5.29 -7.65
CA LYS A 98 -8.34 -4.25 -8.61
C LYS A 98 -7.78 -2.89 -8.21
N ARG A 99 -7.49 -2.06 -9.21
CA ARG A 99 -7.39 -0.61 -9.00
C ARG A 99 -8.79 -0.07 -8.80
N VAL A 100 -8.91 0.92 -7.92
CA VAL A 100 -10.18 1.51 -7.52
C VAL A 100 -10.10 3.00 -7.78
N ASP A 101 -11.05 3.53 -8.53
CA ASP A 101 -11.11 4.95 -8.87
C ASP A 101 -12.47 5.58 -8.52
N THR A 102 -13.52 4.76 -8.36
CA THR A 102 -14.90 5.22 -8.10
C THR A 102 -15.40 4.84 -6.71
N ALA A 103 -16.38 5.60 -6.21
CA ALA A 103 -17.04 5.32 -4.92
C ALA A 103 -17.71 3.94 -4.89
N LYS A 104 -18.34 3.53 -6.00
CA LYS A 104 -18.97 2.21 -6.12
C LYS A 104 -17.93 1.09 -5.97
N GLU A 105 -16.80 1.19 -6.68
CA GLU A 105 -15.74 0.19 -6.60
C GLU A 105 -15.13 0.10 -5.20
N MET A 106 -15.02 1.21 -4.46
CA MET A 106 -14.56 1.22 -3.07
C MET A 106 -15.47 0.39 -2.17
N ARG A 107 -16.80 0.54 -2.31
CA ARG A 107 -17.78 -0.19 -1.49
C ARG A 107 -17.87 -1.68 -1.84
N GLU A 108 -17.44 -2.08 -3.04
CA GLU A 108 -17.35 -3.49 -3.47
C GLU A 108 -16.08 -4.21 -2.96
N CYS A 109 -15.15 -3.48 -2.34
CA CYS A 109 -13.94 -4.06 -1.76
C CYS A 109 -14.22 -4.67 -0.39
N HIS A 110 -13.46 -5.69 -0.02
CA HIS A 110 -13.42 -6.23 1.34
C HIS A 110 -12.23 -5.65 2.12
N VAL A 111 -11.15 -5.36 1.38
CA VAL A 111 -9.99 -4.60 1.85
C VAL A 111 -9.74 -3.47 0.85
N LEU A 112 -9.61 -2.23 1.34
CA LEU A 112 -9.20 -1.09 0.54
C LEU A 112 -7.86 -0.57 1.04
N PHE A 113 -6.83 -0.73 0.23
CA PHE A 113 -5.53 -0.10 0.45
C PHE A 113 -5.52 1.31 -0.13
N VAL A 114 -5.25 2.32 0.70
CA VAL A 114 -5.18 3.73 0.34
C VAL A 114 -3.72 4.14 0.25
N ALA A 115 -3.23 4.34 -0.97
CA ALA A 115 -1.86 4.76 -1.21
C ALA A 115 -1.59 6.15 -0.61
N GLY A 116 -0.33 6.44 -0.26
CA GLY A 116 0.01 7.65 0.50
C GLY A 116 -0.37 8.97 -0.19
N ALA A 117 -0.38 8.99 -1.53
CA ALA A 117 -0.84 10.15 -2.30
C ALA A 117 -2.32 10.52 -2.06
N GLU A 118 -3.14 9.54 -1.67
CA GLU A 118 -4.58 9.68 -1.48
C GLU A 118 -4.98 10.03 -0.04
N ALA A 119 -4.01 10.10 0.89
CA ALA A 119 -4.29 10.31 2.31
C ALA A 119 -4.99 11.65 2.62
N LYS A 120 -4.81 12.67 1.77
CA LYS A 120 -5.53 13.95 1.90
C LYS A 120 -7.04 13.81 1.66
N ARG A 121 -7.45 12.77 0.92
CA ARG A 121 -8.85 12.46 0.60
C ARG A 121 -9.47 11.49 1.62
N LEU A 122 -8.74 11.14 2.68
CA LEU A 122 -9.21 10.16 3.66
C LEU A 122 -10.59 10.49 4.24
N PRO A 123 -10.90 11.74 4.65
CA PRO A 123 -12.24 12.06 5.16
C PRO A 123 -13.36 11.70 4.16
N GLN A 124 -13.17 12.02 2.88
CA GLN A 124 -14.13 11.71 1.82
C GLN A 124 -14.22 10.21 1.54
N ILE A 125 -13.09 9.50 1.60
CA ILE A 125 -13.05 8.04 1.44
C ILE A 125 -13.84 7.37 2.58
N LEU A 126 -13.65 7.82 3.82
CA LEU A 126 -14.36 7.27 4.98
C LEU A 126 -15.86 7.57 4.93
N GLU A 127 -16.25 8.75 4.45
CA GLU A 127 -17.67 9.09 4.21
C GLU A 127 -18.29 8.19 3.12
N ILE A 128 -17.57 7.92 2.03
CA ILE A 128 -18.02 6.99 0.98
C ILE A 128 -18.18 5.56 1.51
N LEU A 129 -17.29 5.14 2.42
CA LEU A 129 -17.29 3.80 3.00
C LEU A 129 -18.14 3.69 4.26
N ASP A 130 -18.88 4.74 4.63
CA ASP A 130 -19.63 4.75 5.87
C ASP A 130 -20.54 3.52 5.99
N ASP A 131 -20.43 2.86 7.14
CA ASP A 131 -21.08 1.60 7.51
C ASP A 131 -20.74 0.37 6.63
N ALA A 132 -19.95 0.54 5.56
CA ALA A 132 -19.58 -0.55 4.67
C ALA A 132 -18.54 -1.45 5.34
N PRO A 133 -18.67 -2.79 5.24
CA PRO A 133 -17.74 -3.75 5.86
C PRO A 133 -16.43 -3.88 5.08
N VAL A 134 -15.72 -2.76 4.91
CA VAL A 134 -14.48 -2.63 4.15
C VAL A 134 -13.33 -2.31 5.09
N LEU A 135 -12.34 -3.20 5.15
CA LEU A 135 -11.13 -2.95 5.93
C LEU A 135 -10.28 -1.88 5.24
N THR A 136 -10.16 -0.70 5.86
CA THR A 136 -9.31 0.37 5.32
C THR A 136 -7.87 0.24 5.82
N VAL A 137 -6.92 0.23 4.88
CA VAL A 137 -5.49 0.13 5.19
C VAL A 137 -4.74 1.26 4.50
N GLY A 138 -4.01 2.07 5.25
CA GLY A 138 -3.22 3.17 4.73
C GLY A 138 -1.73 2.99 4.97
N GLU A 139 -0.96 3.98 4.52
CA GLU A 139 0.49 4.05 4.73
C GLU A 139 0.98 5.47 5.04
N SER A 140 0.06 6.37 5.37
CA SER A 140 0.38 7.78 5.65
C SER A 140 0.36 8.06 7.13
N GLU A 141 1.21 8.98 7.55
CA GLU A 141 1.25 9.43 8.93
C GLU A 141 -0.11 9.95 9.39
N GLY A 142 -0.55 9.49 10.56
CA GLY A 142 -1.83 9.89 11.13
C GLY A 142 -3.05 9.15 10.57
N PHE A 143 -2.91 8.20 9.63
CA PHE A 143 -4.05 7.56 8.97
C PHE A 143 -4.99 6.86 9.96
N ALA A 144 -4.45 6.07 10.89
CA ALA A 144 -5.25 5.37 11.89
C ALA A 144 -5.91 6.34 12.89
N GLN A 145 -5.21 7.41 13.25
CA GLN A 145 -5.69 8.48 14.13
C GLN A 145 -6.78 9.34 13.46
N LYS A 146 -6.88 9.33 12.13
CA LYS A 146 -7.89 10.06 11.33
C LYS A 146 -9.08 9.20 10.93
N GLY A 147 -9.20 8.00 11.48
CA GLY A 147 -10.37 7.11 11.30
C GLY A 147 -10.14 5.93 10.37
N GLY A 148 -8.95 5.81 9.76
CA GLY A 148 -8.55 4.57 9.11
C GLY A 148 -8.34 3.43 10.10
N MET A 149 -8.45 2.17 9.65
CA MET A 149 -8.41 1.01 10.55
C MET A 149 -7.00 0.47 10.77
N ILE A 150 -6.23 0.31 9.70
CA ILE A 150 -4.83 -0.13 9.78
C ILE A 150 -3.96 0.88 9.06
N ASN A 151 -2.79 1.18 9.61
CA ASN A 151 -1.81 2.03 8.95
C ASN A 151 -0.43 1.38 8.98
N PHE A 152 0.21 1.28 7.83
CA PHE A 152 1.61 0.90 7.73
C PHE A 152 2.52 2.07 8.08
N PHE A 153 3.61 1.78 8.77
CA PHE A 153 4.69 2.72 9.00
C PHE A 153 6.04 2.00 8.96
N ILE A 154 7.11 2.75 8.71
CA ILE A 154 8.47 2.21 8.76
C ILE A 154 9.08 2.53 10.11
N GLU A 155 9.59 1.50 10.78
CA GLU A 155 10.34 1.63 12.03
C GLU A 155 11.54 0.69 11.96
N GLN A 156 12.73 1.20 12.28
CA GLN A 156 13.99 0.45 12.20
C GLN A 156 14.18 -0.25 10.83
N ASN A 157 13.82 0.44 9.74
CA ASN A 157 13.89 -0.07 8.37
C ASN A 157 13.04 -1.33 8.10
N ARG A 158 11.96 -1.53 8.88
CA ARG A 158 10.99 -2.61 8.70
C ARG A 158 9.58 -2.05 8.62
N VAL A 159 8.75 -2.67 7.79
CA VAL A 159 7.30 -2.38 7.76
C VAL A 159 6.68 -2.88 9.06
N ARG A 160 6.08 -1.97 9.80
CA ARG A 160 5.23 -2.21 10.97
C ARG A 160 3.83 -1.69 10.65
N PHE A 161 2.89 -1.99 11.53
CA PHE A 161 1.53 -1.52 11.39
C PHE A 161 0.93 -1.15 12.74
N GLU A 162 0.06 -0.17 12.70
CA GLU A 162 -0.80 0.24 13.80
C GLU A 162 -2.26 -0.04 13.45
N ILE A 163 -3.07 -0.28 14.48
CA ILE A 163 -4.48 -0.65 14.34
C ILE A 163 -5.34 0.25 15.22
N ASN A 164 -6.40 0.78 14.63
CA ASN A 164 -7.52 1.41 15.30
C ASN A 164 -8.71 0.43 15.39
N PRO A 165 -8.87 -0.31 16.50
CA PRO A 165 -9.94 -1.29 16.63
C PRO A 165 -11.32 -0.64 16.70
N ASP A 166 -11.41 0.60 17.19
CA ASP A 166 -12.69 1.33 17.28
C ASP A 166 -13.21 1.69 15.87
N ALA A 167 -12.31 2.05 14.95
CA ALA A 167 -12.65 2.25 13.54
C ALA A 167 -13.12 0.96 12.86
N ALA A 168 -12.46 -0.17 13.12
CA ALA A 168 -12.88 -1.45 12.55
C ALA A 168 -14.26 -1.89 13.05
N LYS A 169 -14.52 -1.69 14.35
CA LYS A 169 -15.82 -1.99 14.95
C LYS A 169 -16.96 -1.17 14.35
N ARG A 170 -16.73 0.10 14.01
CA ARG A 170 -17.72 0.96 13.32
C ARG A 170 -18.09 0.44 11.93
N ALA A 171 -17.19 -0.27 11.26
CA ALA A 171 -17.46 -0.93 9.98
C ALA A 171 -17.91 -2.39 10.13
N HIS A 172 -18.37 -2.79 11.33
CA HIS A 172 -18.81 -4.15 11.63
C HIS A 172 -17.73 -5.24 11.44
N LEU A 173 -16.45 -4.87 11.52
CA LEU A 173 -15.34 -5.80 11.42
C LEU A 173 -14.81 -6.14 12.80
N THR A 174 -14.62 -7.44 13.06
CA THR A 174 -13.96 -7.90 14.30
C THR A 174 -12.51 -8.22 14.01
N ILE A 175 -11.60 -7.54 14.71
CA ILE A 175 -10.17 -7.83 14.64
C ILE A 175 -9.81 -8.84 15.72
N SER A 176 -9.20 -9.95 15.32
CA SER A 176 -8.74 -10.95 16.28
C SER A 176 -7.66 -10.40 17.23
N SER A 177 -7.70 -10.81 18.49
CA SER A 177 -6.70 -10.41 19.49
C SER A 177 -5.27 -10.81 19.10
N LYS A 178 -5.11 -11.88 18.31
CA LYS A 178 -3.80 -12.31 17.80
C LYS A 178 -3.15 -11.23 16.93
N LEU A 179 -3.92 -10.59 16.05
CA LEU A 179 -3.40 -9.51 15.21
C LEU A 179 -3.14 -8.23 16.02
N LEU A 180 -4.03 -7.91 16.96
CA LEU A 180 -3.84 -6.76 17.86
C LEU A 180 -2.56 -6.86 18.68
N ASN A 181 -2.17 -8.06 19.12
CA ASN A 181 -0.92 -8.30 19.87
C ASN A 181 0.36 -8.03 19.05
N LEU A 182 0.28 -7.99 17.72
CA LEU A 182 1.41 -7.70 16.83
C LEU A 182 1.50 -6.21 16.45
N ALA A 183 0.42 -5.47 16.67
CA ALA A 183 0.25 -4.09 16.24
C ALA A 183 0.59 -3.08 17.33
N ARG A 184 0.91 -1.86 16.93
CA ARG A 184 0.70 -0.69 17.79
C ARG A 184 -0.80 -0.37 17.82
N VAL A 185 -1.44 -0.43 18.97
CA VAL A 185 -2.86 -0.08 19.07
C VAL A 185 -3.01 1.43 19.24
N VAL A 186 -3.87 2.03 18.44
CA VAL A 186 -4.24 3.45 18.47
C VAL A 186 -5.73 3.50 18.76
N ARG A 187 -6.15 4.34 19.72
CA ARG A 187 -7.57 4.54 20.03
C ARG A 187 -7.94 6.00 19.80
N GLN A 188 -9.19 6.23 19.43
CA GLN A 188 -9.78 7.55 19.25
C GLN A 188 -10.77 7.83 20.37
#